data_AF-A0A2G2Y2C2-F1
#
_entry.id   AF-A0A2G2Y2C2-F1
#
_cell.length_a   1.000
_cell.length_b   1.000
_cell.length_c   1.000
_cell.angle_alpha   90.00
_cell.angle_beta   90.00
_cell.angle_gamma   90.00
#
_symmetry.space_group_name_H-M   'P 1'
#
loop_
_entity.id
_entity.type
_entity.pdbx_description
1 polymer ?
#
loop_
_entity_poly.entity_id
_entity_poly.type
_entity_poly.pdbx_seq_one_letter_code
_entity_poly.pdbx_strand_id
1 'polypeptide(L)'
;MSNEEENLKASSSSQIAPPLSLPSWVELPPDIMANILERLGVIEILESAQRVLEEICRVAVDRSQGQLLKLCIENFGNTNLLNYVAKRCSQLKHLRLVRCNGNFAGGLAVAAKNFPLLEELDINSTSITKDDIEMVGLS
;
A
#
# COMPACT_ATOMS: atom_id res chain seq x y z
N MET A 1 36.00 32.35 -48.71
CA MET A 1 37.43 32.29 -48.37
C MET A 1 37.48 32.48 -46.87
N SER A 2 37.49 31.44 -46.03
CA SER A 2 38.51 30.41 -45.82
C SER A 2 38.98 30.57 -44.37
N ASN A 3 38.70 29.53 -43.57
CA ASN A 3 39.57 28.92 -42.54
C ASN A 3 39.82 29.75 -41.26
N GLU A 4 39.93 29.25 -40.02
CA GLU A 4 40.12 27.94 -39.36
C GLU A 4 39.31 27.95 -38.02
N GLU A 5 38.56 26.92 -37.61
CA GLU A 5 38.96 25.73 -36.80
C GLU A 5 39.89 26.09 -35.61
N GLU A 6 39.49 25.95 -34.35
CA GLU A 6 39.39 24.74 -33.50
C GLU A 6 38.90 25.24 -32.10
N ASN A 7 38.15 24.53 -31.24
CA ASN A 7 38.58 23.31 -30.55
C ASN A 7 37.43 22.80 -29.63
N LEU A 8 36.91 21.59 -29.91
CA LEU A 8 36.68 20.42 -29.02
C LEU A 8 36.09 20.66 -27.60
N LYS A 9 35.08 19.95 -27.08
CA LYS A 9 34.53 18.61 -27.32
C LYS A 9 33.12 18.55 -26.71
N ALA A 10 32.11 18.27 -27.53
CA ALA A 10 30.90 17.61 -27.07
C ALA A 10 31.01 16.14 -27.49
N SER A 11 31.34 15.27 -26.55
CA SER A 11 31.20 13.82 -26.74
C SER A 11 30.19 13.32 -25.72
N SER A 12 28.94 13.27 -26.16
CA SER A 12 27.89 12.49 -25.53
C SER A 12 28.34 11.03 -25.45
N SER A 13 28.60 10.54 -24.25
CA SER A 13 28.73 9.11 -24.00
C SER A 13 27.43 8.63 -23.35
N SER A 14 26.53 8.13 -24.19
CA SER A 14 25.34 7.40 -23.78
C SER A 14 25.75 6.07 -23.18
N GLN A 15 25.81 5.99 -21.85
CA GLN A 15 25.76 4.69 -21.17
C GLN A 15 24.29 4.41 -20.82
N ILE A 16 23.59 3.74 -21.75
CA ILE A 16 22.35 3.04 -21.43
C ILE A 16 22.78 1.76 -20.73
N ALA A 17 22.63 1.72 -19.41
CA ALA A 17 22.79 0.48 -18.66
C ALA A 17 21.86 -0.60 -19.25
N PRO A 18 22.31 -1.86 -19.40
CA PRO A 18 21.46 -2.91 -19.92
C PRO A 18 20.21 -3.05 -19.03
N PRO A 19 19.05 -3.44 -19.60
CA PRO A 19 17.87 -3.70 -18.78
C PRO A 19 18.25 -4.77 -17.76
N LEU A 20 18.17 -4.43 -16.48
CA LEU A 20 18.37 -5.37 -15.38
C LEU A 20 17.29 -6.45 -15.53
N SER A 21 17.61 -7.55 -16.21
CA SER A 21 16.80 -8.75 -16.14
C SER A 21 16.75 -9.16 -14.68
N LEU A 22 15.57 -9.06 -14.05
CA LEU A 22 15.38 -9.53 -12.69
C LEU A 22 15.95 -10.95 -12.61
N PRO A 23 16.75 -11.27 -11.57
CA PRO A 23 17.12 -12.65 -11.30
C PRO A 23 15.85 -13.50 -11.26
N SER A 24 15.88 -14.68 -11.86
CA SER A 24 14.84 -15.70 -11.70
C SER A 24 14.87 -16.15 -10.23
N TRP A 25 14.28 -15.36 -9.34
CA TRP A 25 14.20 -15.63 -7.89
C TRP A 25 13.66 -17.02 -7.56
N VAL A 26 12.91 -17.61 -8.52
CA VAL A 26 12.35 -18.95 -8.49
C VAL A 26 13.41 -20.06 -8.62
N GLU A 27 14.57 -19.77 -9.20
CA GLU A 27 15.65 -20.74 -9.46
C GLU A 27 16.72 -20.78 -8.36
N LEU A 28 16.62 -19.92 -7.34
CA LEU A 28 17.61 -19.87 -6.27
C LEU A 28 17.43 -21.03 -5.27
N PRO A 29 18.53 -21.64 -4.79
CA PRO A 29 18.48 -22.59 -3.69
C PRO A 29 17.81 -21.98 -2.45
N PRO A 30 17.00 -22.76 -1.69
CA PRO A 30 16.29 -22.26 -0.51
C PRO A 30 17.18 -21.56 0.52
N ASP A 31 18.41 -22.03 0.71
CA ASP A 31 19.37 -21.47 1.67
C ASP A 31 19.88 -20.08 1.25
N ILE A 32 20.03 -19.86 -0.06
CA ILE A 32 20.43 -18.56 -0.60
C ILE A 32 19.26 -17.58 -0.55
N MET A 33 18.06 -18.03 -0.88
CA MET A 33 16.84 -17.23 -0.70
C MET A 33 16.64 -16.87 0.77
N ALA A 34 16.83 -17.81 1.69
CA ALA A 34 16.77 -17.57 3.13
C ALA A 34 17.80 -16.54 3.59
N ASN A 35 19.08 -16.66 3.16
CA ASN A 35 20.13 -15.71 3.51
C ASN A 35 19.90 -14.32 2.88
N ILE A 36 19.30 -14.25 1.68
CA ILE A 36 18.93 -12.96 1.09
C ILE A 36 17.76 -12.33 1.86
N LEU A 37 16.75 -13.11 2.22
CA LEU A 37 15.64 -12.67 3.08
C LEU A 37 16.12 -12.25 4.49
N GLU A 38 17.12 -12.93 5.02
CA GLU A 38 17.77 -12.62 6.29
C GLU A 38 18.59 -11.33 6.21
N ARG A 39 19.35 -11.13 5.11
CA ARG A 39 20.18 -9.94 4.87
C ARG A 39 19.40 -8.69 4.46
N LEU A 40 18.32 -8.85 3.71
CA LEU A 40 17.38 -7.77 3.40
C LEU A 40 16.51 -7.43 4.62
N GLY A 41 16.45 -8.31 5.62
CA GLY A 41 15.45 -8.27 6.67
C GLY A 41 14.06 -8.44 6.09
N VAL A 42 13.44 -9.61 6.25
CA VAL A 42 12.04 -9.87 5.85
C VAL A 42 11.09 -8.74 6.32
N ILE A 43 11.41 -8.14 7.47
CA ILE A 43 10.71 -7.00 8.05
C ILE A 43 10.76 -5.77 7.13
N GLU A 44 11.93 -5.37 6.63
CA GLU A 44 12.08 -4.18 5.77
C GLU A 44 11.38 -4.34 4.42
N ILE A 45 11.48 -5.53 3.81
CA ILE A 45 10.76 -5.85 2.56
C ILE A 45 9.24 -5.77 2.79
N LEU A 46 8.75 -6.38 3.88
CA LEU A 46 7.34 -6.39 4.21
C LEU A 46 6.81 -4.98 4.48
N GLU A 47 7.55 -4.17 5.24
CA GLU A 47 7.21 -2.77 5.50
C GLU A 47 7.17 -1.95 4.21
N SER A 48 8.14 -2.15 3.31
CA SER A 48 8.17 -1.48 2.01
C SER A 48 6.95 -1.84 1.15
N ALA A 49 6.61 -3.13 1.07
CA ALA A 49 5.44 -3.60 0.34
C ALA A 49 4.14 -3.03 0.93
N GLN A 50 4.00 -2.99 2.26
CA GLN A 50 2.85 -2.41 2.93
C GLN A 50 2.68 -0.92 2.61
N ARG A 51 3.78 -0.15 2.54
CA ARG A 51 3.74 1.28 2.17
C ARG A 51 3.28 1.48 0.72
N VAL A 52 3.79 0.66 -0.21
CA VAL A 52 3.38 0.72 -1.62
C VAL A 52 1.90 0.38 -1.77
N LEU A 53 1.41 -0.65 -1.06
CA LEU A 53 -0.01 -1.02 -1.06
C LEU A 53 -0.90 0.07 -0.46
N GLU A 54 -0.46 0.74 0.61
CA GLU A 54 -1.17 1.89 1.16
C GLU A 54 -1.30 3.01 0.14
N GLU A 55 -0.22 3.34 -0.58
CA GLU A 55 -0.24 4.39 -1.60
C GLU A 55 -1.16 4.04 -2.78
N ILE A 56 -1.10 2.80 -3.26
CA ILE A 56 -2.00 2.30 -4.31
C ILE A 56 -3.46 2.39 -3.85
N CYS A 57 -3.74 2.03 -2.60
CA CYS A 57 -5.07 2.13 -2.01
C CYS A 57 -5.57 3.58 -1.98
N ARG A 58 -4.73 4.53 -1.58
CA ARG A 58 -5.06 5.97 -1.59
C ARG A 58 -5.38 6.47 -2.98
N VAL A 59 -4.56 6.13 -3.98
CA VAL A 59 -4.81 6.48 -5.37
C VAL A 59 -6.13 5.88 -5.88
N ALA A 60 -6.43 4.63 -5.53
CA ALA A 60 -7.68 3.98 -5.91
C ALA A 60 -8.91 4.67 -5.29
N VAL A 61 -8.83 5.03 -4.00
CA VAL A 61 -9.85 5.79 -3.28
C VAL A 61 -10.08 7.16 -3.91
N ASP A 62 -9.01 7.91 -4.21
CA ASP A 62 -9.14 9.21 -4.86
C ASP A 62 -9.75 9.10 -6.25
N ARG A 63 -9.36 8.08 -7.03
CA ARG A 63 -9.94 7.82 -8.36
C ARG A 63 -11.39 7.36 -8.30
N SER A 64 -11.84 6.78 -7.19
CA SER A 64 -13.23 6.33 -7.04
C SER A 64 -14.21 7.50 -6.92
N GLN A 65 -13.75 8.71 -6.60
CA GLN A 65 -14.59 9.90 -6.42
C GLN A 65 -15.77 9.64 -5.46
N GLY A 66 -15.50 8.87 -4.39
CA GLY A 66 -16.48 8.49 -3.38
C GLY A 66 -17.49 7.41 -3.76
N GLN A 67 -17.41 6.85 -4.97
CA GLN A 67 -18.29 5.78 -5.45
C GLN A 67 -17.78 4.36 -5.11
N LEU A 68 -16.85 4.24 -4.16
CA LEU A 68 -16.32 2.94 -3.76
C LEU A 68 -17.34 2.19 -2.90
N LEU A 69 -17.88 1.09 -3.41
CA LEU A 69 -18.88 0.28 -2.69
C LEU A 69 -18.24 -0.81 -1.82
N LYS A 70 -17.08 -1.33 -2.23
CA LYS A 70 -16.39 -2.43 -1.54
C LYS A 70 -14.91 -2.15 -1.44
N LEU A 71 -14.35 -2.35 -0.24
CA LEU A 71 -12.93 -2.23 0.03
C LEU A 71 -12.44 -3.46 0.79
N CYS A 72 -11.33 -4.01 0.31
CA CYS A 72 -10.62 -5.10 0.97
C CYS A 72 -9.19 -4.64 1.25
N ILE A 73 -8.79 -4.69 2.52
CA ILE A 73 -7.44 -4.39 2.98
C ILE A 73 -6.88 -5.67 3.59
N GLU A 74 -5.79 -6.19 3.04
CA GLU A 74 -5.19 -7.45 3.47
C GLU A 74 -3.67 -7.30 3.66
N ASN A 75 -3.16 -7.63 4.85
CA ASN A 75 -1.75 -7.53 5.25
C ASN A 75 -1.17 -6.10 5.34
N PHE A 76 -1.96 -5.04 5.14
CA PHE A 76 -1.53 -3.64 5.27
C PHE A 76 -2.61 -2.78 5.96
N GLY A 77 -2.33 -1.49 6.12
CA GLY A 77 -3.30 -0.53 6.63
C GLY A 77 -3.24 -0.29 8.13
N ASN A 78 -3.75 0.86 8.52
CA ASN A 78 -3.74 1.40 9.87
C ASN A 78 -4.93 2.37 10.03
N THR A 79 -5.09 2.92 11.22
CA THR A 79 -6.13 3.93 11.51
C THR A 79 -6.10 5.14 10.57
N ASN A 80 -4.91 5.60 10.13
CA ASN A 80 -4.80 6.76 9.25
C ASN A 80 -5.33 6.47 7.84
N LEU A 81 -5.03 5.29 7.30
CA LEU A 81 -5.59 4.85 6.01
C LEU A 81 -7.11 4.70 6.13
N LEU A 82 -7.59 4.07 7.20
CA LEU A 82 -9.02 3.85 7.38
C LEU A 82 -9.80 5.17 7.50
N ASN A 83 -9.30 6.12 8.29
CA ASN A 83 -9.88 7.46 8.39
C ASN A 83 -9.84 8.23 7.06
N TYR A 84 -8.80 8.03 6.27
CA TYR A 84 -8.71 8.64 4.94
C TYR A 84 -9.77 8.07 3.99
N VAL A 85 -9.95 6.75 3.96
CA VAL A 85 -11.02 6.09 3.20
C VAL A 85 -12.38 6.62 3.67
N ALA A 86 -12.61 6.66 4.98
CA ALA A 86 -13.90 7.06 5.55
C ALA A 86 -14.31 8.49 5.16
N LYS A 87 -13.35 9.42 5.07
CA LYS A 87 -13.61 10.79 4.60
C LYS A 87 -13.91 10.90 3.11
N ARG A 88 -13.49 9.93 2.31
CA ARG A 88 -13.57 9.98 0.84
C ARG A 88 -14.68 9.09 0.28
N CYS A 89 -15.04 8.02 0.96
CA CYS A 89 -15.92 6.95 0.46
C CYS A 89 -17.16 6.80 1.35
N SER A 90 -18.09 7.76 1.27
CA SER A 90 -19.36 7.73 2.02
C SER A 90 -20.36 6.67 1.53
N GLN A 91 -20.14 6.09 0.35
CA GLN A 91 -20.99 5.05 -0.23
C GLN A 91 -20.50 3.63 0.03
N LEU A 92 -19.49 3.46 0.88
CA LEU A 92 -18.93 2.15 1.17
C LEU A 92 -19.97 1.27 1.88
N LYS A 93 -20.25 0.10 1.29
CA LYS A 93 -21.19 -0.90 1.78
C LYS A 93 -20.50 -2.11 2.40
N HIS A 94 -19.31 -2.46 1.90
CA HIS A 94 -18.58 -3.64 2.33
C HIS A 94 -17.14 -3.28 2.66
N LEU A 95 -16.75 -3.47 3.92
CA LEU A 95 -15.38 -3.30 4.38
C LEU A 95 -14.84 -4.63 4.90
N ARG A 96 -13.70 -5.06 4.34
CA ARG A 96 -12.98 -6.26 4.80
C ARG A 96 -11.56 -5.89 5.23
N LEU A 97 -11.19 -6.29 6.44
CA LEU A 97 -9.87 -6.11 7.05
C LEU A 97 -9.28 -7.48 7.43
N VAL A 98 -8.18 -7.88 6.80
CA VAL A 98 -7.57 -9.21 6.96
C VAL A 98 -6.09 -9.08 7.31
N ARG A 99 -5.67 -9.68 8.43
CA ARG A 99 -4.26 -9.68 8.88
C ARG A 99 -3.65 -8.27 8.93
N CYS A 100 -4.44 -7.27 9.30
CA CYS A 100 -3.96 -5.90 9.36
C CYS A 100 -3.24 -5.68 10.69
N ASN A 101 -1.92 -5.68 10.66
CA ASN A 101 -1.06 -5.51 11.86
C ASN A 101 -0.99 -4.06 12.36
N GLY A 102 -1.62 -3.10 11.67
CA GLY A 102 -1.69 -1.72 12.12
C GLY A 102 -2.51 -1.56 13.40
N ASN A 103 -2.19 -0.53 14.19
CA ASN A 103 -3.01 -0.20 15.35
C ASN A 103 -4.34 0.44 14.89
N PHE A 104 -5.44 -0.27 15.07
CA PHE A 104 -6.81 0.22 14.83
C PHE A 104 -7.54 0.67 16.09
N ALA A 105 -6.89 0.67 17.26
CA ALA A 105 -7.58 0.87 18.53
C ALA A 105 -8.31 2.22 18.59
N GLY A 106 -9.65 2.19 18.54
CA GLY A 106 -10.51 3.36 18.48
C GLY A 106 -10.56 4.05 17.11
N GLY A 107 -9.66 3.69 16.20
CA GLY A 107 -9.60 4.22 14.84
C GLY A 107 -10.77 3.75 13.98
N LEU A 108 -11.19 2.50 14.16
CA LEU A 108 -12.34 1.96 13.46
C LEU A 108 -13.65 2.61 13.92
N ALA A 109 -13.82 2.87 15.22
CA ALA A 109 -14.93 3.62 15.78
C ALA A 109 -15.08 5.02 15.17
N VAL A 110 -13.96 5.72 14.96
CA VAL A 110 -13.94 7.06 14.34
C VAL A 110 -14.30 6.97 12.85
N ALA A 111 -13.75 5.98 12.15
CA ALA A 111 -14.03 5.77 10.73
C ALA A 111 -15.49 5.34 10.48
N ALA A 112 -16.04 4.46 11.32
CA ALA A 112 -17.40 3.93 11.22
C ALA A 112 -18.47 5.04 11.14
N LYS A 113 -18.29 6.13 11.88
CA LYS A 113 -19.17 7.32 11.81
C LYS A 113 -19.29 7.96 10.43
N ASN A 114 -18.35 7.66 9.52
CA ASN A 114 -18.33 8.18 8.15
C ASN A 114 -18.67 7.11 7.10
N PHE A 115 -19.12 5.92 7.53
CA PHE A 115 -19.65 4.87 6.65
C PHE A 115 -21.17 4.69 6.83
N PRO A 116 -22.00 5.68 6.49
CA PRO A 116 -23.45 5.65 6.77
C PRO A 116 -24.22 4.57 6.00
N LEU A 117 -23.59 3.92 5.00
CA LEU A 117 -24.20 2.86 4.18
C LEU A 117 -23.52 1.51 4.38
N LEU A 118 -22.73 1.32 5.45
CA LEU A 118 -22.02 0.07 5.67
C LEU A 118 -23.00 -1.06 6.02
N GLU A 119 -23.08 -2.05 5.15
CA GLU A 119 -23.95 -3.22 5.31
C GLU A 119 -23.15 -4.42 5.86
N GLU A 120 -21.87 -4.54 5.50
CA GLU A 120 -21.02 -5.66 5.89
C GLU A 120 -19.65 -5.19 6.37
N LEU A 121 -19.26 -5.66 7.56
CA LEU A 121 -17.92 -5.54 8.09
C LEU A 121 -17.35 -6.94 8.39
N ASP A 122 -16.24 -7.27 7.73
CA ASP A 122 -15.52 -8.53 7.91
C ASP A 122 -14.12 -8.26 8.46
N ILE A 123 -13.83 -8.83 9.64
CA ILE A 123 -12.57 -8.62 10.36
C ILE A 123 -11.95 -9.97 10.66
N ASN A 124 -10.75 -10.20 10.15
CA ASN A 124 -9.99 -11.42 10.35
C ASN A 124 -8.56 -11.09 10.79
N SER A 125 -8.10 -11.71 11.89
CA SER A 125 -6.72 -11.53 12.40
C SER A 125 -6.28 -10.07 12.49
N THR A 126 -7.17 -9.18 12.92
CA THR A 126 -6.93 -7.74 13.06
C THR A 126 -7.36 -7.28 14.45
N SER A 127 -6.52 -6.49 15.12
CA SER A 127 -6.78 -6.02 16.49
C SER A 127 -7.74 -4.83 16.49
N ILE A 128 -8.88 -4.97 17.17
CA ILE A 128 -9.89 -3.91 17.38
C ILE A 128 -10.28 -3.83 18.86
N THR A 129 -10.88 -2.71 19.27
CA THR A 129 -11.40 -2.50 20.63
C THR A 129 -12.89 -2.82 20.76
N LYS A 130 -13.38 -2.89 22.00
CA LYS A 130 -14.82 -3.01 22.29
C LYS A 130 -15.60 -1.81 21.73
N ASP A 131 -15.06 -0.61 21.87
CA ASP A 131 -15.67 0.63 21.38
C ASP A 131 -15.78 0.63 19.84
N ASP A 132 -14.79 0.05 19.14
CA ASP A 132 -14.86 -0.13 17.69
C ASP A 132 -16.06 -1.00 17.27
N ILE A 133 -16.34 -2.07 18.02
CA ILE A 133 -17.48 -2.96 17.77
C ILE A 133 -18.81 -2.26 18.05
N GLU A 134 -18.91 -1.56 19.19
CA GLU A 134 -20.13 -0.84 19.58
C GLU A 134 -20.48 0.26 18.57
N MET A 135 -19.49 1.02 18.10
CA MET A 135 -19.70 2.10 17.14
C MET A 135 -20.14 1.59 15.76
N VAL A 136 -19.59 0.46 15.30
CA VAL A 136 -20.04 -0.15 14.03
C VAL A 136 -21.50 -0.60 14.14
N GLY A 137 -21.92 -1.15 15.29
CA GLY A 137 -23.31 -1.57 15.51
C GLY A 137 -24.33 -0.42 15.61
N LEU A 138 -23.86 0.82 15.76
CA LEU A 138 -24.68 2.03 15.81
C LEU A 138 -24.74 2.78 14.47
N SER A 139 -23.95 2.35 13.48
CA SER A 139 -23.79 3.02 12.18
C SER A 139 -24.98 2.79 11.26
#